data_AF-A0A0S4MQI4-F1
#
_entry.id   AF-A0A0S4MQI4-F1
#
_cell.length_a   1.000
_cell.length_b   1.000
_cell.length_c   1.000
_cell.angle_alpha   90.00
_cell.angle_beta   90.00
_cell.angle_gamma   90.00
#
_symmetry.space_group_name_H-M   'P 1'
#
loop_
_entity.id
_entity.type
_entity.pdbx_description
1 polymer ?
#
loop_
_entity_poly.entity_id
_entity_poly.type
_entity_poly.pdbx_seq_one_letter_code
_entity_poly.pdbx_strand_id
1 'polypeptide(L)'
;MSIGIGGRALGMGNAFTSVANDVTSGYWNPAGLADLVATQIILMHDERFAGIVNYDYIGLGFKPSYVYSFAISIIRVGVDDIPYTENSFIDNNGNGIFDPDVDRLDPEKFSFVSSSDWIVLTSFAKAINDRFSIGASAKLIYRKISKNTGIGFGFDFALKYKISKTSIGLVLKDATSTLISWDTGRNELTTPSLIFGASTELELLWGRFTPAFDLVFRFEGRNKTALLGTNFASVDINAGVEYIYKDVIAVRFGYTENKELTLGTGLKLNRLDIDYSFAKFNSELGNTHRISAKFSLH
;
A
#
# COMPACT_ATOMS: atom_id res chain seq x y z
N MET A 1 5.68 -2.88 4.79
CA MET A 1 5.22 -2.66 3.39
C MET A 1 4.91 -1.19 3.15
N SER A 2 5.44 -0.61 2.07
CA SER A 2 5.34 0.83 1.74
C SER A 2 4.69 1.12 0.37
N ILE A 3 4.15 0.11 -0.31
CA ILE A 3 3.61 0.22 -1.68
C ILE A 3 2.36 1.12 -1.74
N GLY A 4 1.50 1.07 -0.72
CA GLY A 4 0.28 1.87 -0.63
C GLY A 4 -0.90 1.26 -1.39
N ILE A 5 -2.14 1.61 -1.04
CA ILE A 5 -3.37 1.17 -1.75
C ILE A 5 -4.32 2.34 -2.02
N GLY A 6 -5.20 2.18 -2.99
CA GLY A 6 -6.24 3.14 -3.37
C GLY A 6 -5.70 4.30 -4.20
N GLY A 7 -6.30 4.55 -5.37
CA GLY A 7 -5.86 5.61 -6.30
C GLY A 7 -5.88 7.00 -5.67
N ARG A 8 -6.83 7.29 -4.78
CA ARG A 8 -6.88 8.54 -4.01
C ARG A 8 -5.62 8.76 -3.17
N ALA A 9 -5.26 7.80 -2.32
CA ALA A 9 -4.11 7.91 -1.42
C ALA A 9 -2.78 7.88 -2.19
N LEU A 10 -2.68 7.02 -3.21
CA LEU A 10 -1.51 6.93 -4.07
C LEU A 10 -1.29 8.22 -4.89
N GLY A 11 -2.36 8.90 -5.30
CA GLY A 11 -2.29 10.22 -5.95
C GLY A 11 -1.93 11.38 -5.02
N MET A 12 -2.02 11.17 -3.70
CA MET A 12 -1.55 12.10 -2.66
C MET A 12 -0.14 11.72 -2.15
N GLY A 13 0.61 10.90 -2.88
CA GLY A 13 1.98 10.54 -2.53
C GLY A 13 2.08 9.78 -1.20
N ASN A 14 1.09 8.94 -0.87
CA ASN A 14 1.00 8.19 0.39
C ASN A 14 0.78 9.04 1.65
N ALA A 15 0.60 10.37 1.53
CA ALA A 15 0.28 11.25 2.67
C ALA A 15 -1.19 11.12 3.07
N PHE A 16 -1.54 10.00 3.69
CA PHE A 16 -2.93 9.60 3.88
C PHE A 16 -3.25 9.17 5.32
N THR A 17 -2.28 9.16 6.22
CA THR A 17 -2.46 8.67 7.60
C THR A 17 -3.50 9.49 8.38
N SER A 18 -3.53 10.81 8.19
CA SER A 18 -4.52 11.71 8.79
C SER A 18 -5.80 11.87 7.95
N VAL A 19 -5.69 11.68 6.64
CA VAL A 19 -6.79 11.84 5.68
C VAL A 19 -7.74 10.63 5.69
N ALA A 20 -7.20 9.43 5.89
CA ALA A 20 -7.91 8.14 5.83
C ALA A 20 -9.30 8.17 6.48
N ASN A 21 -10.33 8.07 5.65
CA ASN A 21 -11.73 8.17 6.06
C ASN A 21 -12.68 7.28 5.21
N ASP A 22 -12.13 6.32 4.49
CA ASP A 22 -12.88 5.35 3.69
C ASP A 22 -12.40 3.91 3.96
N VAL A 23 -12.91 2.92 3.23
CA VAL A 23 -12.53 1.50 3.40
C VAL A 23 -11.01 1.25 3.36
N THR A 24 -10.24 2.08 2.65
CA THR A 24 -8.77 1.96 2.59
C THR A 24 -8.09 2.32 3.92
N SER A 25 -8.82 2.92 4.86
CA SER A 25 -8.33 3.22 6.21
C SER A 25 -7.82 1.98 6.92
N GLY A 26 -8.35 0.78 6.63
CA GLY A 26 -7.82 -0.47 7.19
C GLY A 26 -6.31 -0.69 6.96
N TYR A 27 -5.78 -0.17 5.83
CA TYR A 27 -4.35 -0.20 5.51
C TYR A 27 -3.59 1.07 5.96
N TRP A 28 -4.21 2.24 5.79
CA TRP A 28 -3.54 3.53 6.01
C TRP A 28 -3.54 3.95 7.48
N ASN A 29 -4.73 4.00 8.09
CA ASN A 29 -4.93 4.32 9.51
C ASN A 29 -6.26 3.68 9.96
N PRO A 30 -6.24 2.51 10.62
CA PRO A 30 -7.44 1.81 11.03
C PRO A 30 -8.41 2.66 11.85
N ALA A 31 -7.93 3.61 12.66
CA ALA A 31 -8.81 4.51 13.42
C ALA A 31 -9.70 5.37 12.50
N GLY A 32 -9.23 5.66 11.28
CA GLY A 32 -10.00 6.34 10.23
C GLY A 32 -11.27 5.61 9.78
N LEU A 33 -11.39 4.30 10.02
CA LEU A 33 -12.64 3.56 9.74
C LEU A 33 -13.82 4.09 10.58
N ALA A 34 -13.56 4.71 11.73
CA ALA A 34 -14.60 5.35 12.53
C ALA A 34 -15.31 6.49 11.76
N ASP A 35 -14.68 7.03 10.71
CA ASP A 35 -15.24 8.08 9.86
C ASP A 35 -16.06 7.54 8.68
N LEU A 36 -16.17 6.21 8.52
CA LEU A 36 -17.03 5.62 7.50
C LEU A 36 -18.46 6.14 7.64
N VAL A 37 -19.05 6.47 6.49
CA VAL A 37 -20.45 6.96 6.39
C VAL A 37 -21.37 5.86 5.88
N ALA A 38 -20.85 4.95 5.07
CA ALA A 38 -21.58 3.90 4.39
C ALA A 38 -20.76 2.62 4.34
N THR A 39 -21.41 1.50 4.06
CA THR A 39 -20.70 0.27 3.68
C THR A 39 -20.03 0.50 2.33
N GLN A 40 -18.76 0.17 2.21
CA GLN A 40 -17.97 0.45 1.03
C GLN A 40 -17.25 -0.80 0.54
N ILE A 41 -17.27 -1.01 -0.76
CA ILE A 41 -16.41 -1.97 -1.45
C ILE A 41 -15.46 -1.17 -2.32
N ILE A 42 -14.19 -1.53 -2.34
CA ILE A 42 -13.21 -0.94 -3.25
C ILE A 42 -12.43 -2.04 -3.96
N LEU A 43 -12.15 -1.80 -5.23
CA LEU A 43 -11.24 -2.58 -6.04
C LEU A 43 -10.14 -1.65 -6.55
N MET A 44 -8.92 -2.15 -6.65
CA MET A 44 -7.82 -1.46 -7.28
C MET A 44 -6.97 -2.45 -8.07
N HIS A 45 -6.51 -2.00 -9.23
CA HIS A 45 -5.50 -2.66 -10.03
C HIS A 45 -4.37 -1.66 -10.32
N ASP A 46 -3.14 -2.13 -10.15
CA ASP A 46 -1.91 -1.37 -10.32
C ASP A 46 -0.92 -2.21 -11.15
N GLU A 47 -0.67 -1.75 -12.38
CA GLU A 47 0.36 -2.31 -13.25
C GLU A 47 1.67 -1.56 -13.01
N ARG A 48 2.62 -2.23 -12.38
CA ARG A 48 3.93 -1.68 -12.06
C ARG A 48 4.98 -2.13 -13.06
N PHE A 49 5.92 -1.22 -13.28
CA PHE A 49 7.13 -1.46 -14.06
C PHE A 49 6.85 -2.01 -15.46
N ALA A 50 6.02 -1.28 -16.22
CA ALA A 50 5.58 -1.69 -17.55
C ALA A 50 4.86 -3.06 -17.60
N GLY A 51 4.12 -3.40 -16.53
CA GLY A 51 3.28 -4.60 -16.46
C GLY A 51 3.98 -5.85 -15.94
N ILE A 52 5.24 -5.74 -15.48
CA ILE A 52 5.98 -6.87 -14.92
C ILE A 52 5.41 -7.31 -13.57
N VAL A 53 4.96 -6.35 -12.76
CA VAL A 53 4.43 -6.62 -11.42
C VAL A 53 2.97 -6.22 -11.37
N ASN A 54 2.11 -7.18 -11.02
CA ASN A 54 0.70 -6.95 -10.77
C ASN A 54 0.46 -6.68 -9.29
N TYR A 55 -0.30 -5.63 -9.00
CA TYR A 55 -0.66 -5.27 -7.65
C TYR A 55 -2.16 -4.98 -7.52
N ASP A 56 -2.85 -5.89 -6.86
CA ASP A 56 -4.30 -5.90 -6.75
C ASP A 56 -4.72 -5.67 -5.30
N TYR A 57 -5.83 -4.95 -5.13
CA TYR A 57 -6.43 -4.74 -3.83
C TYR A 57 -7.95 -4.82 -3.89
N ILE A 58 -8.54 -5.52 -2.92
CA ILE A 58 -9.97 -5.50 -2.63
C ILE A 58 -10.18 -5.16 -1.17
N GLY A 59 -11.11 -4.24 -0.90
CA GLY A 59 -11.49 -3.85 0.44
C GLY A 59 -13.01 -3.87 0.63
N LEU A 60 -13.45 -4.35 1.78
CA LEU A 60 -14.82 -4.22 2.27
C LEU A 60 -14.79 -3.54 3.62
N GLY A 61 -15.45 -2.39 3.76
CA GLY A 61 -15.58 -1.64 4.99
C GLY A 61 -17.05 -1.49 5.35
N PHE A 62 -17.40 -1.70 6.61
CA PHE A 62 -18.77 -1.53 7.07
C PHE A 62 -18.82 -0.99 8.49
N LYS A 63 -19.87 -0.23 8.78
CA LYS A 63 -20.07 0.47 10.05
C LYS A 63 -21.42 0.07 10.64
N PRO A 64 -21.46 -0.97 11.48
CA PRO A 64 -22.72 -1.46 12.05
C PRO A 64 -23.30 -0.53 13.13
N SER A 65 -22.50 0.39 13.69
CA SER A 65 -22.98 1.38 14.65
C SER A 65 -22.20 2.68 14.56
N TYR A 66 -22.66 3.73 15.24
CA TYR A 66 -21.92 5.00 15.34
C TYR A 66 -20.55 4.85 16.04
N VAL A 67 -20.38 3.81 16.86
CA VAL A 67 -19.19 3.60 17.71
C VAL A 67 -18.19 2.66 17.06
N TYR A 68 -18.64 1.64 16.34
CA TYR A 68 -17.78 0.55 15.85
C TYR A 68 -17.77 0.48 14.33
N SER A 69 -16.61 0.21 13.76
CA SER A 69 -16.42 0.04 12.31
C SER A 69 -15.39 -1.05 12.04
N PHE A 70 -15.56 -1.75 10.92
CA PHE A 70 -14.74 -2.89 10.55
C PHE A 70 -14.35 -2.80 9.08
N ALA A 71 -13.20 -3.38 8.74
CA ALA A 71 -12.82 -3.61 7.36
C ALA A 71 -12.09 -4.93 7.18
N ILE A 72 -12.24 -5.52 6.00
CA ILE A 72 -11.42 -6.62 5.49
C ILE A 72 -10.76 -6.10 4.23
N SER A 73 -9.47 -6.39 4.08
CA SER A 73 -8.63 -5.90 2.99
C SER A 73 -7.76 -7.05 2.52
N ILE A 74 -7.82 -7.37 1.23
CA ILE A 74 -6.98 -8.40 0.61
C ILE A 74 -6.11 -7.71 -0.43
N ILE A 75 -4.81 -7.94 -0.33
CA ILE A 75 -3.79 -7.39 -1.20
C ILE A 75 -3.06 -8.55 -1.86
N ARG A 76 -2.89 -8.52 -3.17
CA ARG A 76 -2.00 -9.42 -3.90
C ARG A 76 -0.93 -8.60 -4.61
N VAL A 77 0.33 -8.92 -4.39
CA VAL A 77 1.43 -8.47 -5.26
C VAL A 77 2.07 -9.70 -5.87
N GLY A 78 2.35 -9.69 -7.17
CA GLY A 78 2.99 -10.83 -7.79
C GLY A 78 3.63 -10.53 -9.13
N VAL A 79 4.61 -11.37 -9.46
CA VAL A 79 5.17 -11.51 -10.80
C VAL A 79 4.84 -12.92 -11.24
N ASP A 80 4.13 -13.00 -12.36
CA ASP A 80 3.75 -14.25 -12.99
C ASP A 80 4.73 -14.57 -14.13
N ASP A 81 4.76 -15.82 -14.57
CA ASP A 81 5.53 -16.29 -15.73
C ASP A 81 7.04 -15.97 -15.73
N ILE A 82 7.72 -16.14 -14.58
CA ILE A 82 9.18 -16.03 -14.51
C ILE A 82 9.81 -17.26 -15.17
N PRO A 83 10.63 -17.12 -16.23
CA PRO A 83 11.29 -18.24 -16.87
C PRO A 83 12.33 -18.86 -15.94
N TYR A 84 12.24 -20.17 -15.77
CA TYR A 84 13.13 -21.00 -14.98
C TYR A 84 13.87 -21.97 -15.91
N THR A 85 15.15 -21.67 -16.14
CA THR A 85 15.97 -22.24 -17.22
C THR A 85 16.96 -23.30 -16.75
N GLU A 86 16.96 -23.67 -15.47
CA GLU A 86 17.94 -24.60 -14.88
C GLU A 86 17.99 -25.96 -15.61
N ASN A 87 16.83 -26.46 -16.06
CA ASN A 87 16.72 -27.73 -16.80
C ASN A 87 16.64 -27.56 -18.33
N SER A 88 16.85 -26.34 -18.84
CA SER A 88 16.74 -26.01 -20.25
C SER A 88 18.06 -26.00 -21.01
N PHE A 89 19.14 -26.37 -20.33
CA PHE A 89 20.46 -26.46 -20.93
C PHE A 89 20.55 -27.63 -21.93
N ILE A 90 21.09 -27.34 -23.12
CA ILE A 90 21.52 -28.36 -24.08
C ILE A 90 23.05 -28.34 -24.09
N ASP A 91 23.64 -29.41 -23.59
CA ASP A 91 25.05 -29.72 -23.74
C ASP A 91 25.32 -30.17 -25.18
N ASN A 92 25.77 -29.25 -26.03
CA ASN A 92 25.95 -29.53 -27.46
C ASN A 92 27.24 -30.32 -27.76
N ASN A 93 28.22 -30.27 -26.85
CA ASN A 93 29.51 -30.94 -27.03
C ASN A 93 29.64 -32.23 -26.17
N GLY A 94 28.68 -32.48 -25.27
CA GLY A 94 28.55 -33.69 -24.45
C GLY A 94 29.57 -33.81 -23.33
N ASN A 95 30.25 -32.72 -22.95
CA ASN A 95 31.35 -32.75 -21.96
C ASN A 95 30.88 -32.52 -20.51
N GLY A 96 29.60 -32.20 -20.28
CA GLY A 96 29.02 -31.93 -18.98
C GLY A 96 29.46 -30.61 -18.34
N ILE A 97 30.10 -29.71 -19.08
CA ILE A 97 30.61 -28.41 -18.65
C ILE A 97 29.87 -27.32 -19.41
N PHE A 98 29.37 -26.32 -18.70
CA PHE A 98 28.73 -25.16 -19.33
C PHE A 98 29.73 -24.36 -20.17
N ASP A 99 29.52 -24.35 -21.48
CA ASP A 99 30.26 -23.56 -22.47
C ASP A 99 29.32 -22.54 -23.13
N PRO A 100 29.39 -21.24 -22.79
CA PRO A 100 28.49 -20.22 -23.33
C PRO A 100 28.63 -20.02 -24.85
N ASP A 101 29.77 -20.39 -25.45
CA ASP A 101 30.02 -20.21 -26.87
C ASP A 101 29.39 -21.34 -27.70
N VAL A 102 29.30 -22.55 -27.13
CA VAL A 102 28.84 -23.79 -27.80
C VAL A 102 27.42 -24.19 -27.38
N ASP A 103 27.07 -24.02 -26.12
CA ASP A 103 25.81 -24.48 -25.57
C ASP A 103 24.68 -23.48 -25.78
N ARG A 104 23.46 -24.01 -25.82
CA ARG A 104 22.26 -23.22 -26.04
C ARG A 104 21.19 -23.62 -25.04
N LEU A 105 20.35 -22.65 -24.71
CA LEU A 105 19.13 -22.90 -23.97
C LEU A 105 18.07 -23.42 -24.95
N ASP A 106 17.39 -24.48 -24.55
CA ASP A 106 16.20 -25.01 -25.22
C ASP A 106 14.95 -24.29 -24.70
N PRO A 107 14.33 -23.39 -25.50
CA PRO A 107 13.12 -22.71 -25.06
C PRO A 107 11.96 -23.67 -24.77
N GLU A 108 11.95 -24.87 -25.38
CA GLU A 108 10.89 -25.87 -25.15
C GLU A 108 10.98 -26.51 -23.75
N LYS A 109 12.15 -26.41 -23.10
CA LYS A 109 12.39 -26.91 -21.74
C LYS A 109 12.25 -25.81 -20.69
N PHE A 110 11.82 -24.61 -21.06
CA PHE A 110 11.57 -23.56 -20.10
C PHE A 110 10.39 -23.95 -19.22
N SER A 111 10.61 -23.93 -17.92
CA SER A 111 9.53 -24.00 -16.94
C SER A 111 9.24 -22.59 -16.44
N PHE A 112 8.01 -22.33 -16.00
CA PHE A 112 7.62 -21.01 -15.50
C PHE A 112 7.25 -21.11 -14.03
N VAL A 113 7.72 -20.15 -13.24
CA VAL A 113 7.37 -20.02 -11.82
C VAL A 113 6.76 -18.64 -11.57
N SER A 114 5.84 -18.57 -10.62
CA SER A 114 5.31 -17.29 -10.12
C SER A 114 5.80 -17.04 -8.70
N SER A 115 6.01 -15.77 -8.37
CA SER A 115 6.26 -15.32 -7.00
C SER A 115 5.21 -14.30 -6.63
N SER A 116 4.60 -14.47 -5.46
CA SER A 116 3.49 -13.62 -5.03
C SER A 116 3.38 -13.52 -3.52
N ASP A 117 2.97 -12.36 -3.03
CA ASP A 117 2.53 -12.16 -1.67
C ASP A 117 1.02 -11.87 -1.65
N TRP A 118 0.33 -12.60 -0.78
CA TRP A 118 -1.05 -12.37 -0.40
C TRP A 118 -1.08 -11.84 1.02
N ILE A 119 -1.76 -10.72 1.23
CA ILE A 119 -1.94 -10.15 2.57
C ILE A 119 -3.42 -9.98 2.82
N VAL A 120 -3.88 -10.52 3.94
CA VAL A 120 -5.23 -10.29 4.47
C VAL A 120 -5.09 -9.42 5.71
N LEU A 121 -5.76 -8.27 5.70
CA LEU A 121 -5.89 -7.36 6.83
C LEU A 121 -7.33 -7.39 7.31
N THR A 122 -7.51 -7.63 8.61
CA THR A 122 -8.78 -7.45 9.31
C THR A 122 -8.62 -6.30 10.28
N SER A 123 -9.41 -5.25 10.07
CA SER A 123 -9.28 -3.98 10.78
C SER A 123 -10.54 -3.64 11.56
N PHE A 124 -10.34 -2.98 12.69
CA PHE A 124 -11.40 -2.53 13.57
C PHE A 124 -11.11 -1.10 14.02
N ALA A 125 -12.16 -0.30 14.19
CA ALA A 125 -12.10 1.00 14.82
C ALA A 125 -13.21 1.21 15.84
N LYS A 126 -12.87 2.00 16.85
CA LYS A 126 -13.79 2.50 17.87
C LYS A 126 -13.72 4.02 17.92
N ALA A 127 -14.85 4.68 17.69
CA ALA A 127 -15.02 6.09 18.04
C ALA A 127 -15.14 6.21 19.56
N ILE A 128 -14.19 6.89 20.20
CA ILE A 128 -14.21 7.17 21.64
C ILE A 128 -15.10 8.38 21.92
N ASN A 129 -15.03 9.37 21.04
CA ASN A 129 -15.92 10.53 20.98
C ASN A 129 -15.88 11.10 19.55
N ASP A 130 -16.60 12.19 19.30
CA ASP A 130 -16.71 12.81 17.96
C ASP A 130 -15.38 13.31 17.38
N ARG A 131 -14.36 13.46 18.22
CA ARG A 131 -13.03 13.97 17.83
C ARG A 131 -11.95 12.91 17.88
N PHE A 132 -12.11 11.83 18.64
CA PHE A 132 -11.06 10.86 18.89
C PHE A 132 -11.52 9.43 18.58
N SER A 133 -10.72 8.73 17.80
CA SER A 133 -10.92 7.32 17.48
C SER A 133 -9.62 6.55 17.62
N ILE A 134 -9.78 5.26 17.91
CA ILE A 134 -8.71 4.27 17.96
C ILE A 134 -9.01 3.17 16.96
N GLY A 135 -7.98 2.51 16.46
CA GLY A 135 -8.14 1.36 15.59
C GLY A 135 -6.96 0.40 15.68
N ALA A 136 -7.20 -0.81 15.22
CA ALA A 136 -6.21 -1.86 15.15
C ALA A 136 -6.44 -2.72 13.91
N SER A 137 -5.38 -3.35 13.40
CA SER A 137 -5.46 -4.33 12.34
C SER A 137 -4.65 -5.57 12.69
N ALA A 138 -5.19 -6.74 12.38
CA ALA A 138 -4.42 -7.98 12.31
C ALA A 138 -4.08 -8.26 10.84
N LYS A 139 -2.86 -8.75 10.62
CA LYS A 139 -2.27 -8.99 9.30
C LYS A 139 -1.87 -10.44 9.20
N LEU A 140 -2.37 -11.12 8.17
CA LEU A 140 -1.93 -12.44 7.76
C LEU A 140 -1.23 -12.30 6.41
N ILE A 141 0.00 -12.79 6.31
CA ILE A 141 0.82 -12.74 5.11
C ILE A 141 1.06 -14.19 4.66
N TYR A 142 0.78 -14.48 3.40
CA TYR A 142 1.24 -15.67 2.72
C TYR A 142 2.13 -15.24 1.57
N ARG A 143 3.39 -15.67 1.60
CA ARG A 143 4.41 -15.32 0.63
C ARG A 143 4.88 -16.58 -0.07
N LYS A 144 4.98 -16.52 -1.39
CA LYS A 144 5.59 -17.57 -2.22
C LYS A 144 6.71 -16.94 -3.04
N ILE A 145 7.92 -17.47 -2.89
CA ILE A 145 9.06 -17.10 -3.72
C ILE A 145 9.61 -18.40 -4.34
N SER A 146 9.48 -18.50 -5.66
CA SER A 146 9.82 -19.73 -6.39
C SER A 146 9.07 -20.95 -5.79
N LYS A 147 9.80 -21.91 -5.21
CA LYS A 147 9.26 -23.15 -4.62
C LYS A 147 8.94 -23.03 -3.13
N ASN A 148 9.42 -21.99 -2.45
CA ASN A 148 9.33 -21.86 -1.00
C ASN A 148 8.18 -20.95 -0.60
N THR A 149 7.61 -21.24 0.55
CA THR A 149 6.46 -20.54 1.12
C THR A 149 6.76 -20.02 2.52
N GLY A 150 6.15 -18.88 2.85
CA GLY A 150 6.25 -18.25 4.15
C GLY A 150 4.88 -17.79 4.64
N ILE A 151 4.61 -18.00 5.92
CA ILE A 151 3.40 -17.49 6.58
C ILE A 151 3.83 -16.51 7.66
N GLY A 152 3.19 -15.34 7.70
CA GLY A 152 3.45 -14.35 8.73
C GLY A 152 2.23 -13.71 9.34
N PHE A 153 2.42 -13.21 10.56
CA PHE A 153 1.39 -12.58 11.36
C PHE A 153 1.89 -11.26 11.93
N GLY A 154 1.04 -10.24 11.88
CA GLY A 154 1.39 -8.89 12.32
C GLY A 154 0.20 -8.13 12.90
N PHE A 155 0.51 -7.09 13.66
CA PHE A 155 -0.50 -6.20 14.24
C PHE A 155 -0.11 -4.75 14.01
N ASP A 156 -1.10 -3.93 13.65
CA ASP A 156 -0.97 -2.49 13.51
C ASP A 156 -1.92 -1.81 14.52
N PHE A 157 -1.50 -0.72 15.14
CA PHE A 157 -2.32 0.09 16.05
C PHE A 157 -2.37 1.53 15.56
N ALA A 158 -3.51 2.19 15.77
CA ALA A 158 -3.68 3.54 15.28
C ALA A 158 -4.61 4.41 16.12
N LEU A 159 -4.36 5.71 16.03
CA LEU A 159 -5.12 6.78 16.64
C LEU A 159 -5.47 7.80 15.56
N LYS A 160 -6.62 8.45 15.70
CA LYS A 160 -6.99 9.61 14.89
C LYS A 160 -7.72 10.65 15.74
N TYR A 161 -7.29 11.90 15.63
CA TYR A 161 -7.85 13.03 16.36
C TYR A 161 -8.23 14.18 15.43
N LYS A 162 -9.40 14.77 15.63
CA LYS A 162 -9.96 15.86 14.83
C LYS A 162 -10.07 17.14 15.65
N ILE A 163 -9.51 18.22 15.10
CA ILE A 163 -9.50 19.57 15.68
C ILE A 163 -10.03 20.53 14.63
N SER A 164 -11.33 20.88 14.72
CA SER A 164 -11.99 21.70 13.69
C SER A 164 -11.83 21.04 12.31
N LYS A 165 -11.23 21.73 11.34
CA LYS A 165 -10.95 21.22 10.00
C LYS A 165 -9.64 20.42 9.89
N THR A 166 -8.86 20.33 10.96
CA THR A 166 -7.57 19.64 11.00
C THR A 166 -7.73 18.22 11.55
N SER A 167 -7.09 17.24 10.91
CA SER A 167 -7.00 15.87 11.38
C SER A 167 -5.54 15.51 11.66
N ILE A 168 -5.31 14.78 12.74
CA ILE A 168 -4.03 14.21 13.12
C ILE A 168 -4.20 12.70 13.19
N GLY A 169 -3.28 11.96 12.59
CA GLY A 169 -3.23 10.51 12.62
C GLY A 169 -1.92 10.01 13.20
N LEU A 170 -1.96 8.92 13.97
CA LEU A 170 -0.78 8.21 14.43
C LEU A 170 -0.98 6.72 14.17
N VAL A 171 -0.01 6.07 13.53
CA VAL A 171 -0.07 4.63 13.25
C VAL A 171 1.25 3.98 13.63
N LEU A 172 1.19 2.96 14.48
CA LEU A 172 2.28 2.03 14.75
C LEU A 172 2.05 0.78 13.91
N LYS A 173 2.79 0.64 12.81
CA LYS A 173 2.75 -0.56 11.96
C LYS A 173 3.70 -1.62 12.49
N ASP A 174 3.31 -2.87 12.33
CA ASP A 174 4.08 -4.06 12.70
C ASP A 174 4.52 -3.99 14.18
N ALA A 175 3.60 -3.57 15.07
CA ALA A 175 3.83 -3.25 16.48
C ALA A 175 4.46 -4.39 17.29
N THR A 176 4.24 -5.63 16.86
CA THR A 176 4.75 -6.86 17.49
C THR A 176 5.95 -7.46 16.75
N SER A 177 6.49 -6.74 15.76
CA SER A 177 7.44 -7.25 14.76
C SER A 177 6.85 -8.42 13.98
N THR A 178 6.38 -8.15 12.76
CA THR A 178 5.76 -9.17 11.92
C THR A 178 6.78 -10.25 11.58
N LEU A 179 6.55 -11.46 12.06
CA LEU A 179 7.37 -12.63 11.80
C LEU A 179 6.79 -13.39 10.61
N ILE A 180 7.61 -13.66 9.60
CA ILE A 180 7.31 -14.56 8.49
C ILE A 180 8.17 -15.81 8.66
N SER A 181 7.52 -16.94 8.92
CA SER A 181 8.17 -18.25 9.06
C SER A 181 8.13 -18.98 7.73
N TRP A 182 9.30 -19.40 7.24
CA TRP A 182 9.47 -20.09 5.97
C TRP A 182 9.52 -21.60 6.15
N ASP A 183 9.02 -22.33 5.16
CA ASP A 183 9.15 -23.81 5.07
C ASP A 183 10.60 -24.30 5.06
N THR A 184 11.55 -23.45 4.67
CA THR A 184 12.99 -23.73 4.75
C THR A 184 13.55 -23.70 6.18
N GLY A 185 12.74 -23.40 7.20
CA GLY A 185 13.16 -23.20 8.58
C GLY A 185 13.82 -21.85 8.87
N ARG A 186 13.76 -20.91 7.92
CA ARG A 186 14.25 -19.53 8.10
C ARG A 186 13.11 -18.61 8.58
N ASN A 187 13.50 -17.54 9.26
CA ASN A 187 12.58 -16.53 9.76
C ASN A 187 12.97 -15.15 9.21
N GLU A 188 11.97 -14.40 8.75
CA GLU A 188 12.10 -13.00 8.33
C GLU A 188 11.29 -12.13 9.31
N LEU A 189 11.87 -11.02 9.77
CA LEU A 189 11.22 -10.08 10.69
C LEU A 189 11.05 -8.73 10.01
N THR A 190 9.84 -8.17 10.10
CA THR A 190 9.59 -6.78 9.74
C THR A 190 9.64 -5.93 11.00
N THR A 191 10.53 -4.94 11.02
CA THR A 191 10.65 -4.01 12.15
C THR A 191 9.45 -3.07 12.23
N PRO A 192 9.03 -2.66 13.43
CA PRO A 192 7.99 -1.66 13.61
C PRO A 192 8.31 -0.34 12.88
N SER A 193 7.27 0.39 12.51
CA SER A 193 7.38 1.78 12.05
C SER A 193 6.29 2.65 12.63
N LEU A 194 6.61 3.91 12.89
CA LEU A 194 5.69 4.89 13.44
C LEU A 194 5.42 5.97 12.40
N ILE A 195 4.15 6.23 12.10
CA ILE A 195 3.74 7.22 11.10
C ILE A 195 2.88 8.26 11.79
N PHE A 196 3.30 9.52 11.72
CA PHE A 196 2.53 10.66 12.19
C PHE A 196 2.03 11.45 10.98
N GLY A 197 0.72 11.59 10.84
CA GLY A 197 0.10 12.35 9.77
C GLY A 197 -0.63 13.57 10.28
N ALA A 198 -0.64 14.65 9.50
CA ALA A 198 -1.55 15.76 9.71
C ALA A 198 -2.10 16.29 8.39
N SER A 199 -3.37 16.69 8.41
CA SER A 199 -4.07 17.26 7.26
C SER A 199 -5.04 18.34 7.72
N THR A 200 -5.38 19.26 6.84
CA THR A 200 -6.43 20.26 7.12
C THR A 200 -7.31 20.43 5.90
N GLU A 201 -8.62 20.54 6.10
CA GLU A 201 -9.57 20.77 5.01
C GLU A 201 -9.91 22.26 4.96
N LEU A 202 -9.64 22.89 3.82
CA LEU A 202 -9.93 24.31 3.59
C LEU A 202 -10.99 24.43 2.50
N GLU A 203 -11.98 25.28 2.72
CA GLU A 203 -12.90 25.68 1.65
C GLU A 203 -12.20 26.73 0.80
N LEU A 204 -12.05 26.43 -0.49
CA LEU A 204 -11.37 27.31 -1.44
C LEU A 204 -12.13 27.29 -2.76
N LEU A 205 -12.63 28.47 -3.15
CA LEU A 205 -13.54 28.63 -4.30
C LEU A 205 -14.77 27.71 -4.15
N TRP A 206 -15.24 27.10 -5.23
CA TRP A 206 -16.35 26.15 -5.26
C TRP A 206 -15.90 24.71 -4.92
N GLY A 207 -14.93 24.54 -4.03
CA GLY A 207 -14.33 23.26 -3.73
C GLY A 207 -13.63 23.19 -2.37
N ARG A 208 -13.04 22.02 -2.11
CA ARG A 208 -12.27 21.76 -0.89
C ARG A 208 -10.82 21.46 -1.24
N PHE A 209 -9.90 22.10 -0.52
CA PHE A 209 -8.47 21.92 -0.64
C PHE A 209 -7.93 21.28 0.64
N THR A 210 -7.27 20.13 0.49
CA THR A 210 -6.79 19.31 1.60
C THR A 210 -5.29 19.03 1.43
N PRO A 211 -4.41 19.88 1.99
CA PRO A 211 -3.01 19.51 2.17
C PRO A 211 -2.86 18.48 3.29
N ALA A 212 -1.92 17.55 3.10
CA ALA A 212 -1.57 16.51 4.04
C ALA A 212 -0.06 16.25 4.01
N PHE A 213 0.48 15.87 5.16
CA PHE A 213 1.85 15.38 5.26
C PHE A 213 1.92 14.25 6.28
N ASP A 214 2.78 13.28 6.02
CA ASP A 214 3.10 12.19 6.95
C ASP A 214 4.63 12.16 7.20
N LEU A 215 5.00 12.07 8.47
CA LEU A 215 6.36 11.77 8.93
C LEU A 215 6.45 10.27 9.21
N VAL A 216 7.35 9.58 8.52
CA VAL A 216 7.53 8.13 8.61
C VAL A 216 8.82 7.81 9.35
N PHE A 217 8.69 7.32 10.58
CA PHE A 217 9.80 6.87 11.39
C PHE A 217 9.98 5.35 11.23
N ARG A 218 11.18 4.92 10.82
CA ARG A 218 11.51 3.51 10.66
C ARG A 218 12.68 3.16 11.57
N PHE A 219 12.56 2.08 12.33
CA PHE A 219 13.59 1.61 13.27
C PHE A 219 14.47 0.54 12.62
N GLU A 220 14.88 0.81 11.39
CA GLU A 220 15.80 0.03 10.56
C GLU A 220 16.93 0.96 10.10
N GLY A 221 18.15 0.45 10.00
CA GLY A 221 19.36 1.22 9.68
C GLY A 221 19.43 1.72 8.23
N ARG A 222 18.53 2.63 7.84
CA ARG A 222 18.40 3.20 6.48
C ARG A 222 19.09 4.54 6.28
N ASN A 223 20.26 4.71 6.89
CA ASN A 223 21.04 5.95 6.87
C ASN A 223 21.45 6.45 5.46
N LYS A 224 21.51 5.57 4.44
CA LYS A 224 21.91 5.94 3.07
C LYS A 224 20.77 6.38 2.15
N THR A 225 19.53 6.02 2.48
CA THR A 225 18.38 6.24 1.57
C THR A 225 17.32 7.18 2.14
N ALA A 226 17.24 7.30 3.47
CA ALA A 226 16.24 8.11 4.13
C ALA A 226 16.51 9.62 4.00
N LEU A 227 15.48 10.45 4.18
CA LEU A 227 15.62 11.91 4.24
C LEU A 227 16.55 12.32 5.39
N LEU A 228 16.34 11.76 6.58
CA LEU A 228 17.23 11.87 7.74
C LEU A 228 17.40 10.48 8.33
N GLY A 229 18.62 10.06 8.66
CA GLY A 229 18.83 8.72 9.21
C GLY A 229 20.09 8.57 10.03
N THR A 230 19.98 7.75 11.07
CA THR A 230 21.08 7.17 11.84
C THR A 230 21.16 5.68 11.54
N ASN A 231 22.11 4.98 12.16
CA ASN A 231 22.18 3.52 12.05
C ASN A 231 21.01 2.78 12.73
N PHE A 232 20.24 3.47 13.59
CA PHE A 232 19.15 2.87 14.36
C PHE A 232 17.76 3.29 13.87
N ALA A 233 17.60 4.55 13.46
CA ALA A 233 16.32 5.09 13.04
C ALA A 233 16.47 6.03 11.85
N SER A 234 15.45 6.05 10.99
CA SER A 234 15.31 6.96 9.86
C SER A 234 13.96 7.68 9.89
N VAL A 235 13.92 8.86 9.29
CA VAL A 235 12.74 9.69 9.11
C VAL A 235 12.63 10.01 7.63
N ASP A 236 11.47 9.69 7.07
CA ASP A 236 11.08 10.05 5.71
C ASP A 236 9.79 10.87 5.73
N ILE A 237 9.47 11.50 4.59
CA ILE A 237 8.27 12.30 4.44
C ILE A 237 7.42 11.79 3.28
N ASN A 238 6.11 11.81 3.49
CA ASN A 238 5.13 11.85 2.40
C ASN A 238 4.42 13.19 2.47
N ALA A 239 4.15 13.82 1.34
CA ALA A 239 3.37 15.05 1.26
C ALA A 239 2.38 14.97 0.11
N GLY A 240 1.18 15.51 0.30
CA GLY A 240 0.12 15.44 -0.69
C GLY A 240 -0.84 16.60 -0.58
N VAL A 241 -1.47 16.93 -1.70
CA VAL A 241 -2.58 17.88 -1.76
C VAL A 241 -3.72 17.27 -2.58
N GLU A 242 -4.94 17.49 -2.13
CA GLU A 242 -6.16 17.13 -2.85
C GLU A 242 -7.02 18.38 -3.03
N TYR A 243 -7.50 18.62 -4.25
CA TYR A 243 -8.52 19.61 -4.53
C TYR A 243 -9.76 18.92 -5.10
N ILE A 244 -10.89 19.02 -4.42
CA ILE A 244 -12.18 18.48 -4.86
C ILE A 244 -13.09 19.64 -5.29
N TYR A 245 -13.36 19.74 -6.58
CA TYR A 245 -14.28 20.70 -7.15
C TYR A 245 -15.72 20.20 -7.09
N LYS A 246 -16.60 20.98 -6.42
CA LYS A 246 -18.04 20.71 -6.28
C LYS A 246 -18.40 19.29 -5.86
N ASP A 247 -17.58 18.65 -5.03
CA ASP A 247 -17.79 17.25 -4.60
C ASP A 247 -17.78 16.19 -5.72
N VAL A 248 -17.35 16.53 -6.94
CA VAL A 248 -17.42 15.64 -8.10
C VAL A 248 -16.04 15.30 -8.65
N ILE A 249 -15.20 16.30 -8.91
CA ILE A 249 -13.92 16.11 -9.58
C ILE A 249 -12.78 16.38 -8.60
N ALA A 250 -11.89 15.42 -8.44
CA ALA A 250 -10.69 15.55 -7.64
C ALA A 250 -9.45 15.65 -8.52
N VAL A 251 -8.51 16.52 -8.14
CA VAL A 251 -7.14 16.55 -8.66
C VAL A 251 -6.19 16.48 -7.47
N ARG A 252 -5.12 15.69 -7.62
CA ARG A 252 -4.20 15.36 -6.55
C ARG A 252 -2.77 15.41 -7.03
N PHE A 253 -1.90 15.86 -6.16
CA PHE A 253 -0.46 15.86 -6.35
C PHE A 253 0.19 15.38 -5.06
N GLY A 254 1.27 14.61 -5.17
CA GLY A 254 2.00 14.16 -4.00
C GLY A 254 3.44 13.80 -4.26
N TYR A 255 4.17 13.68 -3.17
CA TYR A 255 5.59 13.35 -3.09
C TYR A 255 5.78 12.27 -2.03
N THR A 256 6.41 11.16 -2.40
CA THR A 256 6.57 9.98 -1.53
C THR A 256 7.92 9.97 -0.81
N GLU A 257 8.03 9.12 0.22
CA GLU A 257 9.28 8.81 0.93
C GLU A 257 10.41 8.33 -0.01
N ASN A 258 10.05 7.73 -1.15
CA ASN A 258 10.99 7.27 -2.17
C ASN A 258 11.42 8.37 -3.15
N LYS A 259 11.05 9.63 -2.89
CA LYS A 259 11.34 10.80 -3.75
C LYS A 259 10.64 10.73 -5.12
N GLU A 260 9.47 10.10 -5.16
CA GLU A 260 8.65 9.97 -6.38
C GLU A 260 7.56 11.03 -6.39
N LEU A 261 7.32 11.60 -7.57
CA LEU A 261 6.18 12.46 -7.81
C LEU A 261 4.98 11.65 -8.25
N THR A 262 3.82 12.00 -7.69
CA THR A 262 2.55 11.35 -7.96
C THR A 262 1.53 12.39 -8.42
N LEU A 263 0.68 11.96 -9.34
CA LEU A 263 -0.48 12.70 -9.83
C LEU A 263 -1.71 11.82 -9.66
N GLY A 264 -2.84 12.42 -9.33
CA GLY A 264 -4.09 11.69 -9.25
C GLY A 264 -5.27 12.51 -9.73
N THR A 265 -6.28 11.82 -10.23
CA THR A 265 -7.60 12.39 -10.49
C THR A 265 -8.67 11.46 -9.94
N GLY A 266 -9.81 12.03 -9.57
CA GLY A 266 -10.96 11.28 -9.07
C GLY A 266 -12.24 11.83 -9.64
N LEU A 267 -13.20 10.94 -9.86
CA LEU A 267 -14.55 11.28 -10.29
C LEU A 267 -15.54 10.58 -9.38
N LYS A 268 -16.38 11.38 -8.71
CA LYS A 268 -17.47 10.91 -7.87
C LYS A 268 -18.78 10.94 -8.64
N LEU A 269 -19.34 9.75 -8.86
CA LEU A 269 -20.58 9.49 -9.59
C LEU A 269 -21.59 8.84 -8.66
N ASN A 270 -22.37 9.64 -7.94
CA ASN A 270 -23.37 9.17 -6.98
C ASN A 270 -22.75 8.22 -5.93
N ARG A 271 -22.88 6.91 -6.13
CA ARG A 271 -22.36 5.84 -5.25
C ARG A 271 -21.00 5.28 -5.68
N LEU A 272 -20.51 5.65 -6.86
CA LEU A 272 -19.27 5.15 -7.44
C LEU A 272 -18.23 6.26 -7.46
N ASP A 273 -17.10 6.04 -6.79
CA ASP A 273 -15.91 6.88 -6.89
C ASP A 273 -14.89 6.14 -7.76
N ILE A 274 -14.41 6.77 -8.84
CA ILE A 274 -13.34 6.26 -9.68
C ILE A 274 -12.12 7.13 -9.47
N ASP A 275 -11.02 6.56 -9.04
CA ASP A 275 -9.74 7.26 -8.89
C ASP A 275 -8.70 6.65 -9.80
N TYR A 276 -7.92 7.51 -10.45
CA TYR A 276 -6.74 7.14 -11.20
C TYR A 276 -5.53 7.85 -10.57
N SER A 277 -4.41 7.15 -10.48
CA SER A 277 -3.14 7.75 -10.07
C SER A 277 -1.98 7.27 -10.91
N PHE A 278 -1.02 8.16 -11.06
CA PHE A 278 0.21 7.96 -11.80
C PHE A 278 1.39 8.28 -10.89
N ALA A 279 2.42 7.45 -10.93
CA ALA A 279 3.70 7.74 -10.29
C ALA A 279 4.83 7.62 -11.30
N LYS A 280 5.72 8.62 -11.26
CA LYS A 280 6.96 8.60 -12.01
C LYS A 280 8.07 8.08 -11.10
N PHE A 281 8.65 6.96 -11.51
CA PHE A 281 9.85 6.42 -10.87
C PHE A 281 11.08 7.00 -11.56
N ASN A 282 12.09 7.40 -10.78
CA ASN A 282 13.37 7.89 -11.31
C ASN A 282 14.32 6.73 -11.72
N SER A 283 13.77 5.53 -11.95
CA SER A 283 14.52 4.34 -12.34
C SER A 283 14.15 3.88 -13.75
N GLU A 284 14.98 3.02 -14.34
CA GLU A 284 14.75 2.39 -15.65
C GLU A 284 13.51 1.47 -15.69
N LEU A 285 12.91 1.19 -14.53
CA LEU A 285 11.80 0.24 -14.40
C LEU A 285 10.48 0.77 -14.97
N GLY A 286 10.40 2.05 -15.36
CA GLY A 286 9.23 2.63 -16.02
C GLY A 286 8.17 3.21 -15.07
N ASN A 287 7.16 3.84 -15.65
CA ASN A 287 6.09 4.50 -14.90
C ASN A 287 5.07 3.50 -14.36
N THR A 288 4.24 3.93 -13.43
CA THR A 288 3.16 3.11 -12.87
C THR A 288 1.82 3.80 -12.98
N HIS A 289 0.81 3.00 -13.36
CA HIS A 289 -0.57 3.43 -13.54
C HIS A 289 -1.46 2.63 -12.58
N ARG A 290 -2.28 3.31 -11.78
CA ARG A 290 -3.24 2.68 -10.88
C ARG A 290 -4.63 3.18 -11.13
N ILE A 291 -5.59 2.27 -11.11
CA ILE A 291 -7.02 2.57 -11.11
C ILE A 291 -7.66 1.95 -9.89
N SER A 292 -8.58 2.67 -9.25
CA SER A 292 -9.44 2.13 -8.21
C SER A 292 -10.87 2.59 -8.38
N ALA A 293 -11.80 1.70 -8.06
CA ALA A 293 -13.23 1.97 -8.06
C ALA A 293 -13.80 1.61 -6.69
N LYS A 294 -14.43 2.58 -6.02
CA LYS A 294 -15.06 2.43 -4.72
C LYS A 294 -16.56 2.61 -4.85
N PHE A 295 -17.33 1.63 -4.40
CA PHE A 295 -18.78 1.66 -4.37
C PHE A 295 -19.28 1.81 -2.93
N SER A 296 -20.13 2.80 -2.68
CA SER A 296 -20.77 3.02 -1.38
C SER A 296 -22.22 2.53 -1.41
N LEU A 297 -22.58 1.63 -0.50
CA LEU A 297 -23.94 1.16 -0.28
C LEU A 297 -24.66 2.12 0.67
N HIS A 298 -25.73 2.73 0.15
CA HIS A 298 -26.58 3.78 0.71
C HIS A 298 -26.19 5.20 0.28
#